data_AF-A0A2A7B9B2-F1
#
_entry.id   AF-A0A2A7B9B2-F1
#
_cell.length_a   1.000
_cell.length_b   1.000
_cell.length_c   1.000
_cell.angle_alpha   90.00
_cell.angle_beta   90.00
_cell.angle_gamma   90.00
#
_symmetry.space_group_name_H-M   'P 1'
#
loop_
_entity.id
_entity.type
_entity.pdbx_description
1 polymer ?
#
loop_
_entity_poly.entity_id
_entity_poly.type
_entity_poly.pdbx_seq_one_letter_code
_entity_poly.pdbx_strand_id
1 'polypeptide(L)'
;MRRNGLHTDLVEKLRVDDELHRSIRVEDRAGTAATVPLEEALILDTAEQRRKLILSVLTEDPVQYYDLLQQARMNDDSEVVHYAATAMAQISKQADLALQQDARRFADDPNDREVLAAYANALERSLKLGLAQGRAAELQRRQLERLLKLQLADSPREEGYSLGCRLAEVQLQLQEYKAAEQTLEELVRRWPVRETPWLLRLRSAAARKSGAEVRSILQEMERTQVYLSAAGRQELAFWKGGAA
;
A
#
# COMPACT_ATOMS: atom_id res chain seq x y z
N MET A 1 5.63 -44.68 15.29
CA MET A 1 5.26 -44.04 14.01
C MET A 1 3.74 -44.08 13.87
N ARG A 2 3.11 -42.91 13.64
CA ARG A 2 1.72 -42.63 13.19
C ARG A 2 1.16 -41.42 13.95
N ARG A 3 1.53 -40.21 13.51
CA ARG A 3 0.95 -38.93 13.98
C ARG A 3 0.81 -37.88 12.86
N ASN A 4 0.69 -38.32 11.60
CA ASN A 4 0.56 -37.43 10.43
C ASN A 4 -0.78 -37.59 9.68
N GLY A 5 -1.76 -38.29 10.24
CA GLY A 5 -3.03 -38.56 9.54
C GLY A 5 -4.17 -37.58 9.86
N LEU A 6 -4.16 -36.92 11.02
CA LEU A 6 -5.25 -36.03 11.45
C LEU A 6 -5.05 -34.56 11.04
N HIS A 7 -3.83 -34.18 10.63
CA HIS A 7 -3.54 -32.81 10.22
C HIS A 7 -3.97 -32.53 8.78
N THR A 8 -3.91 -33.52 7.90
CA THR A 8 -4.26 -33.39 6.48
C THR A 8 -5.77 -33.38 6.28
N ASP A 9 -6.50 -34.23 7.02
CA ASP A 9 -7.95 -34.45 6.87
C ASP A 9 -8.80 -33.25 7.34
N LEU A 10 -8.25 -32.39 8.21
CA LEU A 10 -8.94 -31.20 8.74
C LEU A 10 -8.69 -29.93 7.89
N VAL A 11 -7.57 -29.89 7.17
CA VAL A 11 -7.20 -28.81 6.23
C VAL A 11 -7.98 -28.94 4.92
N GLU A 12 -8.38 -30.15 4.52
CA GLU A 12 -9.14 -30.39 3.29
C GLU A 12 -10.54 -29.76 3.27
N LYS A 13 -11.13 -29.43 4.42
CA LYS A 13 -12.51 -28.89 4.49
C LYS A 13 -12.63 -27.37 4.32
N LEU A 14 -11.54 -26.63 4.39
CA LEU A 14 -11.51 -25.16 4.33
C LEU A 14 -10.35 -24.73 3.43
N ARG A 15 -10.51 -24.90 2.12
CA ARG A 15 -9.58 -24.34 1.12
C ARG A 15 -9.92 -22.86 0.92
N VAL A 16 -8.91 -22.00 1.05
CA VAL A 16 -8.96 -20.65 0.50
C VAL A 16 -9.03 -20.83 -1.02
N ASP A 17 -10.08 -20.33 -1.65
CA ASP A 17 -10.29 -20.50 -3.10
C ASP A 17 -9.66 -19.33 -3.87
N ASP A 18 -9.13 -19.66 -5.05
CA ASP A 18 -8.05 -18.98 -5.79
C ASP A 18 -8.18 -17.45 -6.04
N GLU A 19 -6.98 -16.83 -6.02
CA GLU A 19 -6.45 -15.60 -6.64
C GLU A 19 -7.22 -14.25 -6.58
N LEU A 20 -8.50 -14.18 -6.21
CA LEU A 20 -9.23 -12.90 -6.16
C LEU A 20 -10.12 -12.66 -4.94
N HIS A 21 -10.37 -13.66 -4.09
CA HIS A 21 -11.34 -13.50 -3.02
C HIS A 21 -10.77 -13.83 -1.64
N ARG A 22 -10.65 -12.74 -0.86
CA ARG A 22 -10.62 -12.69 0.60
C ARG A 22 -11.88 -13.32 1.18
N SER A 23 -12.16 -14.59 0.91
CA SER A 23 -13.32 -15.28 1.46
C SER A 23 -13.01 -16.73 1.80
N ILE A 24 -13.61 -17.21 2.89
CA ILE A 24 -13.48 -18.58 3.38
C ILE A 24 -14.87 -19.23 3.39
N ARG A 25 -14.92 -20.52 2.99
CA ARG A 25 -16.16 -21.31 3.00
C ARG A 25 -16.36 -21.92 4.37
N VAL A 26 -17.25 -21.36 5.19
CA VAL A 26 -17.50 -21.79 6.56
C VAL A 26 -18.71 -22.73 6.61
N GLU A 27 -18.54 -23.90 7.21
CA GLU A 27 -19.67 -24.76 7.60
C GLU A 27 -20.23 -24.26 8.94
N ASP A 28 -21.51 -23.83 8.95
CA ASP A 28 -22.20 -23.45 10.18
C ASP A 28 -22.67 -24.69 10.96
N ARG A 29 -23.05 -24.54 12.24
CA ARG A 29 -23.53 -25.61 13.14
C ARG A 29 -24.72 -26.41 12.59
N ALA A 30 -25.43 -25.87 11.61
CA ALA A 30 -26.55 -26.51 10.90
C ALA A 30 -26.14 -27.30 9.63
N GLY A 31 -24.85 -27.35 9.28
CA GLY A 31 -24.34 -28.05 8.09
C GLY A 31 -24.50 -27.28 6.77
N THR A 32 -24.90 -26.02 6.82
CA THR A 32 -24.94 -25.12 5.66
C THR A 32 -23.60 -24.43 5.49
N ALA A 33 -22.97 -24.60 4.32
CA ALA A 33 -21.73 -23.92 3.98
C ALA A 33 -22.00 -22.53 3.39
N ALA A 34 -21.52 -21.47 4.05
CA ALA A 34 -21.60 -20.09 3.57
C ALA A 34 -20.20 -19.55 3.28
N THR A 35 -20.05 -18.82 2.18
CA THR A 35 -18.79 -18.14 1.84
C THR A 35 -18.84 -16.72 2.42
N VAL A 36 -17.96 -16.44 3.39
CA VAL A 36 -17.88 -15.13 4.05
C VAL A 36 -16.50 -14.50 3.82
N PRO A 37 -16.38 -13.16 3.81
CA PRO A 37 -15.08 -12.50 3.76
C PRO A 37 -14.16 -12.91 4.91
N LEU A 38 -12.84 -12.90 4.70
CA LEU A 38 -11.87 -13.26 5.75
C LEU A 38 -11.97 -12.33 6.96
N GLU A 39 -12.23 -11.05 6.72
CA GLU A 39 -12.42 -10.04 7.76
C GLU A 39 -13.66 -10.34 8.62
N GLU A 40 -14.73 -10.86 8.01
CA GLU A 40 -15.96 -11.24 8.72
C GLU A 40 -15.79 -12.56 9.48
N ALA A 41 -15.06 -13.52 8.91
CA ALA A 41 -14.69 -14.77 9.57
C ALA A 41 -13.87 -14.54 10.86
N LEU A 42 -12.99 -13.52 10.87
CA LEU A 42 -12.26 -13.15 12.09
C LEU A 42 -13.15 -12.59 13.21
N ILE A 43 -14.35 -12.07 12.89
CA ILE A 43 -15.25 -11.41 13.84
C ILE A 43 -16.36 -12.33 14.33
N LEU A 44 -16.99 -13.11 13.42
CA LEU A 44 -18.24 -13.83 13.71
C LEU A 44 -18.07 -15.34 14.00
N ASP A 45 -16.94 -15.95 13.66
CA ASP A 45 -16.77 -17.42 13.74
C ASP A 45 -16.31 -17.94 15.11
N THR A 46 -16.29 -19.26 15.28
CA THR A 46 -15.77 -19.93 16.49
C THR A 46 -14.25 -19.79 16.64
N ALA A 47 -13.72 -19.90 17.88
CA ALA A 47 -12.28 -19.84 18.15
C ALA A 47 -11.46 -20.84 17.32
N GLU A 48 -11.97 -22.06 17.12
CA GLU A 48 -11.31 -23.07 16.29
C GLU A 48 -11.21 -22.64 14.81
N GLN A 49 -12.27 -22.07 14.25
CA GLN A 49 -12.30 -21.58 12.87
C GLN A 49 -11.38 -20.38 12.67
N ARG A 50 -11.36 -19.42 13.62
CA ARG A 50 -10.45 -18.26 13.57
C ARG A 50 -8.98 -18.67 13.57
N ARG A 51 -8.61 -19.68 14.39
CA ARG A 51 -7.25 -20.25 14.40
C ARG A 51 -6.89 -20.93 13.09
N LYS A 52 -7.81 -21.72 12.52
CA LYS A 52 -7.60 -22.37 11.20
C LYS A 52 -7.38 -21.36 10.08
N LEU A 53 -8.19 -20.30 10.06
CA LEU A 53 -8.04 -19.21 9.08
C LEU A 53 -6.67 -18.53 9.18
N ILE A 54 -6.23 -18.20 10.40
CA ILE A 54 -4.91 -17.58 10.56
C ILE A 54 -3.83 -18.56 10.12
N LEU A 55 -3.90 -19.84 10.49
CA LEU A 55 -2.92 -20.83 10.05
C LEU A 55 -2.88 -20.99 8.53
N SER A 56 -4.00 -20.93 7.81
CA SER A 56 -4.00 -20.98 6.34
C SER A 56 -3.30 -19.76 5.73
N VAL A 57 -3.57 -18.57 6.27
CA VAL A 57 -2.89 -17.32 5.89
C VAL A 57 -1.36 -17.41 6.12
N LEU A 58 -0.91 -18.08 7.18
CA LEU A 58 0.51 -18.29 7.45
C LEU A 58 1.20 -19.27 6.50
N THR A 59 0.45 -20.23 5.95
CA THR A 59 0.98 -21.23 5.02
C THR A 59 1.03 -20.76 3.57
N GLU A 60 0.30 -19.70 3.24
CA GLU A 60 0.31 -19.05 1.92
C GLU A 60 1.35 -17.92 1.85
N ASP A 61 1.05 -16.81 1.18
CA ASP A 61 1.86 -15.58 1.18
C ASP A 61 1.35 -14.60 2.24
N PRO A 62 1.90 -14.60 3.47
CA PRO A 62 1.38 -13.80 4.57
C PRO A 62 1.54 -12.29 4.34
N VAL A 63 2.37 -11.86 3.38
CA VAL A 63 2.50 -10.44 3.02
C VAL A 63 1.23 -9.94 2.34
N GLN A 64 0.54 -10.77 1.55
CA GLN A 64 -0.70 -10.40 0.88
C GLN A 64 -1.85 -10.19 1.85
N TYR A 65 -1.80 -10.87 2.99
CA TYR A 65 -2.82 -10.81 4.04
C TYR A 65 -2.41 -9.92 5.21
N TYR A 66 -1.45 -9.01 5.01
CA TYR A 66 -0.93 -8.18 6.11
C TYR A 66 -2.01 -7.34 6.81
N ASP A 67 -3.00 -6.80 6.07
CA ASP A 67 -4.12 -6.05 6.65
C ASP A 67 -5.01 -6.94 7.54
N LEU A 68 -5.23 -8.20 7.13
CA LEU A 68 -5.95 -9.20 7.92
C LEU A 68 -5.19 -9.56 9.20
N LEU A 69 -3.85 -9.70 9.10
CA LEU A 69 -2.99 -9.94 10.27
C LEU A 69 -3.02 -8.75 11.24
N GLN A 70 -3.06 -7.51 10.73
CA GLN A 70 -3.23 -6.32 11.58
C GLN A 70 -4.57 -6.33 12.32
N GLN A 71 -5.66 -6.70 11.65
CA GLN A 71 -6.97 -6.84 12.28
C GLN A 71 -6.97 -7.95 13.35
N ALA A 72 -6.33 -9.09 13.06
CA ALA A 72 -6.24 -10.23 13.96
C ALA A 72 -5.52 -9.91 15.30
N ARG A 73 -4.70 -8.85 15.37
CA ARG A 73 -4.11 -8.37 16.63
C ARG A 73 -5.13 -7.83 17.63
N MET A 74 -6.33 -7.49 17.16
CA MET A 74 -7.43 -6.99 17.98
C MET A 74 -8.46 -8.09 18.27
N ASN A 75 -8.14 -9.37 18.01
CA ASN A 75 -9.03 -10.50 18.27
C ASN A 75 -9.07 -10.86 19.75
N ASP A 76 -10.21 -11.39 20.22
CA ASP A 76 -10.36 -11.85 21.61
C ASP A 76 -9.66 -13.19 21.89
N ASP A 77 -9.30 -13.97 20.86
CA ASP A 77 -8.55 -15.22 21.01
C ASP A 77 -7.03 -14.95 21.07
N SER A 78 -6.42 -15.24 22.22
CA SER A 78 -5.00 -15.00 22.45
C SER A 78 -4.08 -15.81 21.52
N GLU A 79 -4.51 -16.98 21.04
CA GLU A 79 -3.73 -17.76 20.05
C GLU A 79 -3.74 -17.08 18.67
N VAL A 80 -4.90 -16.56 18.25
CA VAL A 80 -5.03 -15.78 17.00
C VAL A 80 -4.14 -14.55 17.03
N VAL A 81 -4.18 -13.81 18.15
CA VAL A 81 -3.32 -12.64 18.37
C VAL A 81 -1.84 -13.04 18.32
N HIS A 82 -1.46 -14.15 18.97
CA HIS A 82 -0.08 -14.64 18.97
C HIS A 82 0.40 -14.99 17.55
N TYR A 83 -0.38 -15.78 16.81
CA TYR A 83 -0.03 -16.16 15.45
C TYR A 83 0.14 -14.95 14.52
N ALA A 84 -0.80 -14.00 14.59
CA ALA A 84 -0.72 -12.76 13.81
C ALA A 84 0.54 -11.95 14.16
N ALA A 85 0.82 -11.78 15.45
CA ALA A 85 2.01 -11.06 15.91
C ALA A 85 3.31 -11.73 15.45
N THR A 86 3.41 -13.06 15.54
CA THR A 86 4.59 -13.82 15.08
C THR A 86 4.79 -13.69 13.58
N ALA A 87 3.71 -13.79 12.80
CA ALA A 87 3.75 -13.64 11.35
C ALA A 87 4.24 -12.26 10.92
N MET A 88 3.66 -11.22 11.52
CA MET A 88 4.02 -9.84 11.23
C MET A 88 5.47 -9.54 11.64
N ALA A 89 5.94 -10.07 12.77
CA ALA A 89 7.35 -9.94 13.18
C ALA A 89 8.28 -10.59 12.16
N GLN A 90 7.91 -11.75 11.60
CA GLN A 90 8.68 -12.42 10.56
C GLN A 90 8.68 -11.63 9.24
N ILE A 91 7.53 -11.10 8.82
CA ILE A 91 7.43 -10.21 7.64
C ILE A 91 8.31 -8.98 7.82
N SER A 92 8.23 -8.32 8.98
CA SER A 92 9.06 -7.15 9.29
C SER A 92 10.54 -7.49 9.19
N LYS A 93 10.97 -8.59 9.82
CA LYS A 93 12.36 -9.04 9.79
C LYS A 93 12.86 -9.31 8.37
N GLN A 94 12.05 -9.95 7.54
CA GLN A 94 12.40 -10.25 6.14
C GLN A 94 12.49 -8.96 5.31
N ALA A 95 11.54 -8.04 5.49
CA ALA A 95 11.55 -6.75 4.81
C ALA A 95 12.75 -5.88 5.22
N ASP A 96 13.11 -5.86 6.51
CA ASP A 96 14.28 -5.15 7.01
C ASP A 96 15.58 -5.73 6.44
N LEU A 97 15.68 -7.06 6.35
CA LEU A 97 16.84 -7.72 5.74
C LEU A 97 16.95 -7.38 4.24
N ALA A 98 15.83 -7.41 3.51
CA ALA A 98 15.80 -7.03 2.09
C ALA A 98 16.22 -5.57 1.89
N LEU A 99 15.69 -4.65 2.71
CA LEU A 99 16.10 -3.24 2.70
C LEU A 99 17.59 -3.05 2.98
N GLN A 100 18.15 -3.78 3.94
CA GLN A 100 19.58 -3.73 4.24
C GLN A 100 20.43 -4.23 3.07
N GLN A 101 20.00 -5.29 2.39
CA GLN A 101 20.68 -5.82 1.21
C GLN A 101 20.65 -4.83 0.04
N ASP A 102 19.50 -4.23 -0.24
CA ASP A 102 19.35 -3.21 -1.29
C ASP A 102 20.14 -1.94 -0.95
N ALA A 103 20.14 -1.51 0.32
CA ALA A 103 20.95 -0.39 0.77
C ALA A 103 22.45 -0.64 0.59
N ARG A 104 22.92 -1.87 0.85
CA ARG A 104 24.31 -2.26 0.64
C ARG A 104 24.66 -2.28 -0.85
N ARG A 105 23.82 -2.87 -1.69
CA ARG A 105 24.01 -2.87 -3.15
C ARG A 105 24.10 -1.45 -3.69
N PHE A 106 23.22 -0.56 -3.24
CA PHE A 106 23.26 0.86 -3.60
C PHE A 106 24.52 1.57 -3.10
N ALA A 107 25.05 1.20 -1.93
CA ALA A 107 26.32 1.76 -1.46
C ALA A 107 27.51 1.29 -2.30
N ASP A 108 27.47 0.05 -2.79
CA ASP A 108 28.52 -0.54 -3.63
C ASP A 108 28.47 0.00 -5.08
N ASP A 109 27.27 0.18 -5.66
CA ASP A 109 27.05 0.77 -6.98
C ASP A 109 25.88 1.77 -6.98
N PRO A 110 26.13 3.05 -6.65
CA PRO A 110 25.08 4.06 -6.54
C PRO A 110 24.57 4.59 -7.89
N ASN A 111 25.28 4.30 -8.99
CA ASN A 111 24.94 4.80 -10.32
C ASN A 111 24.18 3.76 -11.15
N ASP A 112 24.13 2.51 -10.71
CA ASP A 112 23.31 1.47 -11.33
C ASP A 112 21.81 1.78 -11.14
N ARG A 113 21.11 1.97 -12.27
CA ARG A 113 19.69 2.29 -12.31
C ARG A 113 18.82 1.18 -11.74
N GLU A 114 19.17 -0.08 -11.96
CA GLU A 114 18.40 -1.23 -11.46
C GLU A 114 18.53 -1.34 -9.96
N VAL A 115 19.74 -1.17 -9.43
CA VAL A 115 20.01 -1.15 -7.98
C VAL A 115 19.23 -0.01 -7.31
N LEU A 116 19.25 1.17 -7.91
CA LEU A 116 18.52 2.32 -7.42
C LEU A 116 16.99 2.04 -7.41
N ALA A 117 16.46 1.52 -8.52
CA ALA A 117 15.04 1.19 -8.63
C ALA A 117 14.61 0.11 -7.65
N ALA A 118 15.41 -0.94 -7.48
CA ALA A 118 15.16 -2.00 -6.52
C ALA A 118 15.05 -1.43 -5.10
N TYR A 119 16.01 -0.58 -4.70
CA TYR A 119 16.03 0.01 -3.37
C TYR A 119 14.85 0.97 -3.13
N ALA A 120 14.53 1.83 -4.10
CA ALA A 120 13.37 2.72 -4.03
C ALA A 120 12.05 1.92 -3.88
N ASN A 121 11.88 0.87 -4.69
CA ASN A 121 10.71 0.01 -4.62
C ASN A 121 10.62 -0.76 -3.29
N ALA A 122 11.74 -1.20 -2.73
CA ALA A 122 11.77 -1.85 -1.42
C ALA A 122 11.35 -0.90 -0.29
N LEU A 123 11.83 0.35 -0.32
CA LEU A 123 11.41 1.39 0.64
C LEU A 123 9.91 1.68 0.53
N GLU A 124 9.38 1.82 -0.69
CA GLU A 124 7.94 2.02 -0.89
C GLU A 124 7.10 0.87 -0.37
N ARG A 125 7.51 -0.39 -0.64
CA ARG A 125 6.81 -1.56 -0.10
C ARG A 125 6.81 -1.56 1.42
N SER A 126 7.95 -1.29 2.05
CA SER A 126 8.07 -1.23 3.51
C SER A 126 7.19 -0.13 4.12
N LEU A 127 7.17 1.05 3.51
CA LEU A 127 6.32 2.18 3.93
C LEU A 127 4.83 1.88 3.74
N LYS A 128 4.44 1.22 2.64
CA LYS A 128 3.04 0.84 2.37
C LYS A 128 2.52 -0.18 3.38
N LEU A 129 3.36 -1.13 3.79
CA LEU A 129 3.04 -2.10 4.84
C LEU A 129 3.07 -1.48 6.26
N GLY A 130 3.48 -0.22 6.40
CA GLY A 130 3.54 0.44 7.71
C GLY A 130 4.54 -0.20 8.68
N LEU A 131 5.58 -0.86 8.16
CA LEU A 131 6.58 -1.56 8.97
C LEU A 131 7.45 -0.59 9.80
N ALA A 132 7.63 0.63 9.30
CA ALA A 132 8.24 1.72 10.04
C ALA A 132 7.19 2.75 10.47
N GLN A 133 7.39 3.36 11.64
CA GLN A 133 6.54 4.43 12.17
C GLN A 133 7.38 5.60 12.70
N GLY A 134 6.72 6.76 12.86
CA GLY A 134 7.35 7.97 13.40
C GLY A 134 8.64 8.33 12.67
N ARG A 135 9.72 8.52 13.43
CA ARG A 135 11.02 8.95 12.91
C ARG A 135 11.63 7.97 11.91
N ALA A 136 11.44 6.66 12.09
CA ALA A 136 11.97 5.65 11.17
C ALA A 136 11.31 5.75 9.79
N ALA A 137 9.98 5.89 9.76
CA ALA A 137 9.23 6.09 8.51
C ALA A 137 9.60 7.40 7.83
N GLU A 138 9.81 8.48 8.60
CA GLU A 138 10.26 9.75 8.05
C GLU A 138 11.64 9.64 7.37
N LEU A 139 12.60 8.94 8.01
CA LEU A 139 13.93 8.70 7.42
C LEU A 139 13.84 7.87 6.13
N GLN A 140 13.03 6.81 6.13
CA GLN A 140 12.79 6.02 4.93
C GLN A 140 12.16 6.84 3.80
N ARG A 141 11.18 7.71 4.09
CA ARG A 141 10.58 8.62 3.09
C ARG A 141 11.59 9.62 2.54
N ARG A 142 12.45 10.21 3.37
CA ARG A 142 13.52 11.11 2.91
C ARG A 142 14.54 10.37 2.02
N GLN A 143 14.90 9.14 2.39
CA GLN A 143 15.77 8.33 1.57
C GLN A 143 15.12 7.98 0.22
N LEU A 144 13.84 7.61 0.24
CA LEU A 144 13.06 7.35 -0.98
C LEU A 144 12.99 8.61 -1.87
N GLU A 145 12.72 9.79 -1.30
CA GLU A 145 12.72 11.05 -2.04
C GLU A 145 14.05 11.28 -2.76
N ARG A 146 15.18 11.04 -2.07
CA ARG A 146 16.52 11.16 -2.65
C ARG A 146 16.72 10.19 -3.82
N LEU A 147 16.33 8.94 -3.65
CA LEU A 147 16.46 7.92 -4.69
C LEU A 147 15.61 8.30 -5.91
N LEU A 148 14.35 8.69 -5.72
CA LEU A 148 13.47 9.10 -6.81
C LEU A 148 14.03 10.31 -7.59
N LYS A 149 14.64 11.29 -6.91
CA LYS A 149 15.33 12.42 -7.56
C LYS A 149 16.49 11.97 -8.43
N LEU A 150 17.30 11.03 -7.93
CA LEU A 150 18.43 10.47 -8.68
C LEU A 150 17.95 9.70 -9.93
N GLN A 151 16.88 8.90 -9.81
CA GLN A 151 16.29 8.22 -10.98
C GLN A 151 15.78 9.23 -12.01
N LEU A 152 15.05 10.24 -11.55
CA LEU A 152 14.43 11.21 -12.42
C LEU A 152 15.44 12.02 -13.23
N ALA A 153 16.65 12.26 -12.69
CA ALA A 153 17.71 13.00 -13.37
C ALA A 153 18.17 12.33 -14.68
N ASP A 154 18.20 11.00 -14.72
CA ASP A 154 18.74 10.21 -15.84
C ASP A 154 17.67 9.40 -16.59
N SER A 155 16.40 9.54 -16.20
CA SER A 155 15.30 8.74 -16.75
C SER A 155 14.86 9.19 -18.15
N PRO A 156 14.49 8.23 -19.04
CA PRO A 156 13.79 8.51 -20.29
C PRO A 156 12.50 9.29 -20.06
N ARG A 157 12.00 9.95 -21.11
CA ARG A 157 10.81 10.78 -20.99
C ARG A 157 9.60 10.03 -20.47
N GLU A 158 9.42 8.76 -20.83
CA GLU A 158 8.23 7.97 -20.47
C GLU A 158 8.18 7.60 -18.97
N GLU A 159 9.33 7.24 -18.38
CA GLU A 159 9.45 6.92 -16.95
C GLU A 159 9.36 8.17 -16.07
N GLY A 160 9.70 9.35 -16.61
CA GLY A 160 9.69 10.60 -15.85
C GLY A 160 8.32 10.96 -15.30
N TYR A 161 7.23 10.54 -15.95
CA TYR A 161 5.88 10.77 -15.44
C TYR A 161 5.60 9.97 -14.15
N SER A 162 5.84 8.66 -14.17
CA SER A 162 5.55 7.78 -13.03
C SER A 162 6.48 8.09 -11.85
N LEU A 163 7.77 8.31 -12.12
CA LEU A 163 8.76 8.70 -11.11
C LEU A 163 8.45 10.06 -10.50
N GLY A 164 8.08 11.06 -11.32
CA GLY A 164 7.70 12.37 -10.82
C GLY A 164 6.44 12.33 -9.96
N CYS A 165 5.42 11.53 -10.33
CA CYS A 165 4.22 11.36 -9.50
C CYS A 165 4.56 10.72 -8.15
N ARG A 166 5.40 9.68 -8.14
CA ARG A 166 5.90 9.05 -6.90
C ARG A 166 6.65 10.05 -6.03
N LEU A 167 7.52 10.85 -6.64
CA LEU A 167 8.29 11.88 -5.94
C LEU A 167 7.37 12.93 -5.29
N ALA A 168 6.38 13.43 -6.04
CA ALA A 168 5.43 14.40 -5.52
C ALA A 168 4.61 13.83 -4.36
N GLU A 169 4.14 12.59 -4.45
CA GLU A 169 3.42 11.90 -3.37
C GLU A 169 4.28 11.81 -2.09
N VAL A 170 5.54 11.40 -2.22
CA VAL A 170 6.48 11.31 -1.08
C VAL A 170 6.73 12.70 -0.48
N GLN A 171 6.89 13.74 -1.29
CA GLN A 171 7.06 15.13 -0.83
C GLN A 171 5.84 15.63 -0.06
N LEU A 172 4.63 15.33 -0.53
CA LEU A 172 3.39 15.65 0.18
C LEU A 172 3.28 14.91 1.51
N GLN A 173 3.66 13.63 1.56
CA GLN A 173 3.72 12.86 2.81
C GLN A 173 4.74 13.41 3.81
N LEU A 174 5.84 13.99 3.32
CA LEU A 174 6.83 14.71 4.12
C LEU A 174 6.41 16.14 4.48
N GLN A 175 5.25 16.61 3.99
CA GLN A 175 4.77 18.00 4.12
C GLN A 175 5.71 19.04 3.50
N GLU A 176 6.55 18.63 2.54
CA GLU A 176 7.44 19.50 1.78
C GLU A 176 6.67 20.15 0.62
N TYR A 177 5.62 20.89 0.95
CA TYR A 177 4.65 21.40 -0.03
C TYR A 177 5.30 22.22 -1.14
N LYS A 178 6.32 23.03 -0.82
CA LYS A 178 7.02 23.83 -1.83
C LYS A 178 7.74 22.96 -2.88
N ALA A 179 8.38 21.88 -2.43
CA ALA A 179 9.05 20.95 -3.34
C ALA A 179 8.02 20.15 -4.15
N ALA A 180 6.93 19.73 -3.50
CA ALA A 180 5.83 19.04 -4.16
C ALA A 180 5.21 19.89 -5.28
N GLU A 181 4.88 21.16 -5.03
CA GLU A 181 4.32 22.03 -6.07
C GLU A 181 5.28 22.22 -7.25
N GLN A 182 6.58 22.37 -7.01
CA GLN A 182 7.57 22.47 -8.10
C GLN A 182 7.59 21.19 -8.97
N THR A 183 7.56 20.03 -8.33
CA THR A 183 7.50 18.74 -9.03
C THR A 183 6.19 18.62 -9.83
N LEU A 184 5.07 19.00 -9.22
CA LEU A 184 3.73 18.92 -9.83
C LEU A 184 3.54 19.92 -10.98
N GLU A 185 4.10 21.12 -10.89
CA GLU A 185 4.08 22.12 -11.96
C GLU A 185 4.82 21.62 -13.20
N GLU A 186 6.00 21.01 -13.04
CA GLU A 186 6.73 20.43 -14.18
C GLU A 186 5.96 19.24 -14.78
N LEU A 187 5.36 18.40 -13.93
CA LEU A 187 4.52 17.28 -14.39
C LEU A 187 3.31 17.77 -15.19
N VAL A 188 2.61 18.80 -14.72
CA VAL A 188 1.46 19.39 -15.43
C VAL A 188 1.91 20.07 -16.73
N ARG A 189 3.04 20.78 -16.71
CA ARG A 189 3.57 21.43 -17.93
C ARG A 189 3.89 20.40 -19.01
N ARG A 190 4.42 19.25 -18.62
CA ARG A 190 4.91 18.21 -19.53
C ARG A 190 3.84 17.18 -19.92
N TRP A 191 2.88 16.91 -19.04
CA TRP A 191 1.76 15.99 -19.26
C TRP A 191 0.42 16.63 -18.83
N PRO A 192 -0.02 17.71 -19.49
CA PRO A 192 -1.14 18.52 -19.04
C PRO A 192 -2.48 17.78 -18.97
N VAL A 193 -2.66 16.75 -19.80
CA VAL A 193 -3.93 16.01 -19.90
C VAL A 193 -4.01 14.80 -18.96
N ARG A 194 -2.95 14.48 -18.21
CA ARG A 194 -2.92 13.33 -17.29
C ARG A 194 -3.42 13.71 -15.92
N GLU A 195 -4.32 12.93 -15.33
CA GLU A 195 -5.00 13.30 -14.08
C GLU A 195 -4.12 13.33 -12.82
N THR A 196 -3.17 12.41 -12.65
CA THR A 196 -2.49 12.21 -11.34
C THR A 196 -1.85 13.48 -10.78
N PRO A 197 -1.05 14.27 -11.54
CA PRO A 197 -0.48 15.51 -11.02
C PRO A 197 -1.55 16.51 -10.56
N TRP A 198 -2.67 16.60 -11.27
CA TRP A 198 -3.77 17.49 -10.89
C TRP A 198 -4.46 17.07 -9.60
N LEU A 199 -4.73 15.76 -9.44
CA LEU A 199 -5.32 15.23 -8.21
C LEU A 199 -4.38 15.44 -7.01
N LEU A 200 -3.07 15.27 -7.19
CA LEU A 200 -2.08 15.55 -6.15
C LEU A 200 -2.04 17.04 -5.78
N ARG A 201 -2.14 17.97 -6.75
CA ARG A 201 -2.25 19.41 -6.48
C ARG A 201 -3.52 19.74 -5.69
N LEU A 202 -4.66 19.12 -6.02
CA LEU A 202 -5.90 19.29 -5.26
C LEU A 202 -5.75 18.82 -3.81
N ARG A 203 -5.18 17.62 -3.60
CA ARG A 203 -4.92 17.09 -2.25
C ARG A 203 -3.97 18.00 -1.45
N SER A 204 -2.90 18.51 -2.08
CA SER A 204 -1.98 19.48 -1.49
C SER A 204 -2.71 20.75 -1.04
N ALA A 205 -3.47 21.37 -1.94
CA ALA A 205 -4.20 22.60 -1.64
C ALA A 205 -5.25 22.40 -0.53
N ALA A 206 -5.95 21.25 -0.55
CA ALA A 206 -6.91 20.88 0.49
C ALA A 206 -6.23 20.66 1.85
N ALA A 207 -5.11 19.94 1.89
CA ALA A 207 -4.32 19.76 3.12
C ALA A 207 -3.84 21.09 3.71
N ARG A 208 -3.50 22.05 2.84
CA ARG A 208 -3.13 23.44 3.20
C ARG A 208 -4.34 24.34 3.50
N LYS A 209 -5.57 23.82 3.41
CA LYS A 209 -6.84 24.55 3.60
C LYS A 209 -6.98 25.78 2.68
N SER A 210 -6.37 25.73 1.50
CA SER A 210 -6.37 26.81 0.52
C SER A 210 -7.53 26.65 -0.47
N GLY A 211 -8.74 27.07 -0.08
CA GLY A 211 -9.93 26.96 -0.94
C GLY A 211 -9.83 27.76 -2.24
N ALA A 212 -9.06 28.84 -2.26
CA ALA A 212 -8.79 29.63 -3.47
C ALA A 212 -7.95 28.84 -4.49
N GLU A 213 -6.90 28.16 -4.02
CA GLU A 213 -6.08 27.30 -4.88
C GLU A 213 -6.87 26.10 -5.40
N VAL A 214 -7.68 25.45 -4.56
CA VAL A 214 -8.57 24.36 -5.00
C VAL A 214 -9.45 24.82 -6.17
N ARG A 215 -10.10 25.99 -6.06
CA ARG A 215 -10.93 26.54 -7.15
C ARG A 215 -10.12 26.85 -8.41
N SER A 216 -8.93 27.43 -8.28
CA SER A 216 -8.05 27.70 -9.42
C SER A 216 -7.68 26.41 -10.15
N ILE A 217 -7.26 25.39 -9.40
CA ILE A 217 -6.88 24.08 -9.95
C ILE A 217 -8.06 23.44 -10.69
N LEU A 218 -9.26 23.46 -10.11
CA LEU A 218 -10.47 22.92 -10.77
C LEU A 218 -10.76 23.63 -12.10
N GLN A 219 -10.65 24.96 -12.14
CA GLN A 219 -10.84 25.73 -13.38
C GLN A 219 -9.76 25.43 -14.42
N GLU A 220 -8.50 25.29 -14.00
CA GLU A 220 -7.39 24.91 -14.89
C GLU A 220 -7.59 23.50 -15.47
N MET A 221 -8.02 22.54 -14.66
CA MET A 221 -8.32 21.17 -15.12
C MET A 221 -9.44 21.16 -16.17
N GLU A 222 -10.49 21.95 -15.97
CA GLU A 222 -11.59 22.08 -16.94
C GLU A 222 -11.10 22.71 -18.24
N ARG A 223 -10.30 23.78 -18.18
CA ARG A 223 -9.74 24.42 -19.38
C ARG A 223 -8.79 23.51 -20.14
N THR A 224 -8.02 22.70 -19.43
CA THR A 224 -7.03 21.76 -20.00
C THR A 224 -7.67 20.48 -20.53
N GLN A 225 -8.95 20.22 -20.21
CA GLN A 225 -9.69 19.02 -20.59
C GLN A 225 -8.95 17.75 -20.15
N VAL A 226 -8.59 17.70 -18.86
CA VAL A 226 -7.85 16.58 -18.26
C VAL A 226 -8.63 15.26 -18.41
N TYR A 227 -7.96 14.19 -18.84
CA TYR A 227 -8.54 12.86 -18.93
C TYR A 227 -8.69 12.24 -17.54
N LEU A 228 -9.93 12.17 -17.06
CA LEU A 228 -10.25 11.61 -15.75
C LEU A 228 -10.71 10.17 -15.87
N SER A 229 -10.12 9.30 -15.04
CA SER A 229 -10.64 7.95 -14.80
C SER A 229 -11.95 7.99 -14.03
N ALA A 230 -12.62 6.83 -13.88
CA ALA A 230 -13.82 6.75 -13.05
C ALA A 230 -13.54 7.16 -11.58
N ALA A 231 -12.40 6.73 -11.03
CA ALA A 231 -11.95 7.12 -9.69
C ALA A 231 -11.63 8.62 -9.62
N GLY A 232 -10.89 9.16 -10.61
CA GLY A 232 -10.58 10.59 -10.67
C GLY A 232 -11.83 11.47 -10.75
N ARG A 233 -12.88 11.03 -11.46
CA ARG A 233 -14.18 11.73 -11.48
C ARG A 233 -14.89 11.73 -10.13
N GLN A 234 -14.85 10.63 -9.38
CA GLN A 234 -15.43 10.55 -8.03
C GLN A 234 -14.70 11.49 -7.06
N GLU A 235 -13.37 11.49 -7.10
CA GLU A 235 -12.55 12.41 -6.30
C GLU A 235 -12.84 13.87 -6.66
N LEU A 236 -12.92 14.20 -7.95
CA LEU A 236 -13.25 15.55 -8.39
C LEU A 236 -14.67 15.98 -7.96
N ALA A 237 -15.64 15.07 -7.99
CA ALA A 237 -17.01 15.34 -7.57
C ALA A 237 -17.09 15.68 -6.07
N PHE A 238 -16.32 14.99 -5.22
CA PHE A 238 -16.18 15.32 -3.81
C PHE A 238 -15.69 16.77 -3.61
N TRP A 239 -14.64 17.17 -4.33
CA TRP A 239 -14.09 18.53 -4.22
C TRP A 239 -15.02 19.60 -4.79
N LYS A 240 -15.74 19.31 -5.87
CA LYS A 240 -16.74 20.23 -6.43
C LYS A 240 -17.95 20.40 -5.52
N GLY A 241 -18.40 19.34 -4.87
CA GLY A 241 -19.53 19.37 -3.92
C GLY A 241 -19.20 20.07 -2.59
N GLY A 242 -17.95 20.02 -2.14
CA GLY A 242 -17.49 20.72 -0.93
C GLY A 242 -17.02 22.17 -1.15
N ALA A 243 -16.96 22.64 -2.40
CA ALA A 243 -16.54 24.00 -2.77
C ALA A 243 -17.72 24.97 -3.04
N ALA A 244 -18.97 24.48 -2.95
CA ALA A 244 -20.20 25.26 -3.00
C ALA A 244 -20.61 25.70 -1.58
#